data_AF-A0A4P7X2I7-F1
#
_entry.id   AF-A0A4P7X2I7-F1
#
_cell.length_a   1.000
_cell.length_b   1.000
_cell.length_c   1.000
_cell.angle_alpha   90.00
_cell.angle_beta   90.00
_cell.angle_gamma   90.00
#
_symmetry.space_group_name_H-M   'P 1'
#
loop_
_entity.id
_entity.type
_entity.pdbx_description
1 polymer ?
#
loop_
_entity_poly.entity_id
_entity_poly.type
_entity_poly.pdbx_seq_one_letter_code
_entity_poly.pdbx_strand_id
1 'polypeptide(L)'
;MIKFKYSSIFVLLILLSCKFEEQNKLGMYYEQTSPPNIKEYSFYYEFNMPFEILLNDVIIEKNIQLGMDGPTQLNQFILQNGEQKLKIRLTHPFAKNGGKIKPQDLTFINDRLGIYLKDQNINNGKLQLIKALEFQTITHVFLT
;
A
#
# COMPACT_ATOMS: atom_id res chain seq x y z
N MET A 1 54.15 31.50 30.35
CA MET A 1 53.44 31.79 31.62
C MET A 1 51.95 31.79 31.33
N ILE A 2 51.21 30.92 32.03
CA ILE A 2 49.89 30.39 31.64
C ILE A 2 48.78 31.41 31.96
N LYS A 3 47.86 31.65 31.01
CA LYS A 3 46.59 32.37 31.25
C LYS A 3 45.51 31.35 31.62
N PHE A 4 45.01 31.41 32.85
CA PHE A 4 43.93 30.55 33.32
C PHE A 4 42.57 31.27 33.26
N LYS A 5 41.68 30.67 32.48
CA LYS A 5 40.25 30.38 32.71
C LYS A 5 39.39 31.45 33.43
N TYR A 6 38.54 32.10 32.64
CA TYR A 6 37.25 32.59 33.12
C TYR A 6 36.20 31.51 32.88
N SER A 7 35.53 31.06 33.95
CA SER A 7 34.22 30.45 33.84
C SER A 7 33.54 30.55 35.20
N SER A 8 32.88 31.68 35.46
CA SER A 8 31.98 31.83 36.59
C SER A 8 30.57 31.96 36.02
N ILE A 9 29.75 30.98 36.40
CA ILE A 9 28.38 30.75 35.98
C ILE A 9 27.47 31.84 36.56
N PHE A 10 26.61 32.43 35.73
CA PHE A 10 25.41 33.13 36.22
C PHE A 10 24.23 32.75 35.33
N VAL A 11 23.43 31.81 35.80
CA VAL A 11 22.15 31.39 35.21
C VAL A 11 21.11 32.41 35.64
N LEU A 12 20.58 33.19 34.69
CA LEU A 12 19.41 34.05 34.92
C LEU A 12 18.21 33.45 34.17
N LEU A 13 17.46 32.59 34.88
CA LEU A 13 16.16 32.06 34.46
C LEU A 13 15.11 33.17 34.61
N ILE A 14 14.82 33.88 33.53
CA ILE A 14 13.64 34.78 33.49
C ILE A 14 12.43 33.93 33.07
N LEU A 15 11.69 33.48 34.08
CA LEU A 15 10.33 32.98 33.94
C LEU A 15 9.40 34.17 33.67
N LEU A 16 9.19 34.50 32.39
CA LEU A 16 8.08 35.36 31.99
C LEU A 16 6.81 34.51 31.86
N SER A 17 6.08 34.44 32.97
CA SER A 17 4.68 34.05 33.01
C SER A 17 3.85 35.03 32.18
N CYS A 18 3.39 34.61 31.01
CA CYS A 18 2.19 35.18 30.40
C CYS A 18 1.11 34.09 30.37
N LYS A 19 0.25 34.12 31.39
CA LYS A 19 -1.14 33.67 31.23
C LYS A 19 -1.85 34.73 30.39
N PHE A 20 -2.28 34.36 29.19
CA PHE A 20 -3.33 35.07 28.48
C PHE A 20 -4.32 34.03 27.96
N GLU A 21 -5.51 34.05 28.53
CA GLU A 21 -6.65 33.24 28.13
C GLU A 21 -7.43 34.07 27.10
N GLU A 22 -7.53 33.59 25.86
CA GLU A 22 -8.47 34.11 24.88
C GLU A 22 -9.12 32.95 24.13
N GLN A 23 -10.41 32.76 24.36
CA GLN A 23 -11.29 31.97 23.51
C GLN A 23 -11.52 32.75 22.22
N ASN A 24 -11.09 32.24 21.07
CA ASN A 24 -11.71 32.60 19.79
C ASN A 24 -11.49 31.53 18.71
N LYS A 25 -12.60 30.83 18.42
CA LYS A 25 -12.98 30.13 17.18
C LYS A 25 -11.85 29.87 16.18
N LEU A 26 -11.40 28.60 16.14
CA LEU A 26 -10.70 28.01 15.00
C LEU A 26 -11.67 27.91 13.80
N GLY A 27 -11.94 29.05 13.15
CA GLY A 27 -12.47 29.08 11.80
C GLY A 27 -11.34 28.67 10.87
N MET A 28 -11.10 27.36 10.74
CA MET A 28 -10.25 26.83 9.67
C MET A 28 -10.97 27.11 8.35
N TYR A 29 -10.66 28.23 7.72
CA TYR A 29 -10.86 28.41 6.29
C TYR A 29 -10.03 27.32 5.60
N TYR A 30 -10.66 26.19 5.26
CA TYR A 30 -10.14 25.37 4.20
C TYR A 30 -10.34 26.19 2.92
N GLU A 31 -9.28 26.86 2.45
CA GLU A 31 -9.22 27.18 1.04
C GLU A 31 -9.46 25.88 0.29
N GLN A 32 -10.63 25.79 -0.33
CA GLN A 32 -11.04 24.67 -1.15
C GLN A 32 -10.29 24.79 -2.47
N THR A 33 -8.96 24.67 -2.44
CA THR A 33 -8.20 24.31 -3.62
C THR A 33 -8.76 22.97 -4.05
N SER A 34 -9.37 22.91 -5.24
CA SER A 34 -9.81 21.65 -5.84
C SER A 34 -8.72 20.59 -5.61
N PRO A 35 -9.07 19.39 -5.11
CA PRO A 35 -8.05 18.39 -4.82
C PRO A 35 -7.20 18.21 -6.09
N PRO A 36 -5.87 18.07 -5.97
CA PRO A 36 -5.04 17.78 -7.12
C PRO A 36 -5.64 16.58 -7.85
N ASN A 37 -5.47 16.52 -9.18
CA ASN A 37 -5.98 15.41 -9.97
C ASN A 37 -5.34 14.08 -9.51
N ILE A 38 -5.92 13.43 -8.50
CA ILE A 38 -5.38 12.23 -7.87
C ILE A 38 -5.83 11.05 -8.74
N LYS A 39 -4.89 10.54 -9.53
CA LYS A 39 -5.00 9.22 -10.14
C LYS A 39 -4.89 8.17 -9.05
N GLU A 40 -5.90 7.32 -8.90
CA GLU A 40 -5.92 6.20 -7.95
C GLU A 40 -5.71 4.89 -8.71
N TYR A 41 -4.76 4.07 -8.27
CA TYR A 41 -4.36 2.83 -8.93
C TYR A 41 -4.63 1.63 -8.03
N SER A 42 -5.65 0.84 -8.33
CA SER A 42 -6.05 -0.29 -7.50
C SER A 42 -5.70 -1.63 -8.15
N PHE A 43 -5.30 -2.61 -7.35
CA PHE A 43 -5.21 -4.01 -7.76
C PHE A 43 -6.45 -4.77 -7.28
N TYR A 44 -7.24 -5.26 -8.22
CA TYR A 44 -8.37 -6.15 -7.97
C TYR A 44 -7.93 -7.61 -8.10
N TYR A 45 -8.38 -8.41 -7.15
CA TYR A 45 -8.13 -9.84 -7.08
C TYR A 45 -9.26 -10.51 -6.29
N GLU A 46 -9.40 -11.80 -6.50
CA GLU A 46 -10.23 -12.67 -5.68
C GLU A 46 -9.49 -13.99 -5.52
N PHE A 47 -9.08 -14.27 -4.30
CA PHE A 47 -8.33 -15.46 -3.98
C PHE A 47 -9.14 -16.29 -3.01
N ASN A 48 -9.18 -17.60 -3.23
CA ASN A 48 -9.85 -18.57 -2.37
C ASN A 48 -8.86 -19.33 -1.45
N MET A 49 -7.62 -18.86 -1.36
CA MET A 49 -6.53 -19.49 -0.60
C MET A 49 -5.58 -18.46 0.01
N PRO A 50 -4.78 -18.85 1.02
CA PRO A 50 -3.76 -17.98 1.60
C PRO A 50 -2.83 -17.37 0.56
N PHE A 51 -2.50 -16.08 0.73
CA PHE A 51 -1.70 -15.33 -0.22
C PHE A 51 -0.87 -14.21 0.41
N GLU A 52 0.15 -13.76 -0.34
CA GLU A 52 0.85 -12.49 -0.16
C GLU A 52 0.90 -11.74 -1.49
N ILE A 53 0.53 -10.47 -1.50
CA ILE A 53 0.70 -9.57 -2.64
C ILE A 53 1.86 -8.64 -2.34
N LEU A 54 2.81 -8.55 -3.27
CA LEU A 54 3.95 -7.67 -3.18
C LEU A 54 3.99 -6.72 -4.37
N LEU A 55 4.21 -5.43 -4.11
CA LEU A 55 4.53 -4.43 -5.11
C LEU A 55 5.95 -3.93 -4.85
N ASN A 56 6.82 -4.04 -5.86
CA ASN A 56 8.23 -3.66 -5.76
C ASN A 56 8.94 -4.34 -4.58
N ASP A 57 8.66 -5.62 -4.40
CA ASP A 57 9.19 -6.47 -3.33
C ASP A 57 8.77 -6.07 -1.89
N VAL A 58 7.84 -5.12 -1.75
CA VAL A 58 7.18 -4.77 -0.48
C VAL A 58 5.84 -5.47 -0.39
N ILE A 59 5.55 -6.14 0.73
CA ILE A 59 4.23 -6.75 0.98
C ILE A 59 3.20 -5.62 1.16
N ILE A 60 2.21 -5.58 0.28
CA ILE A 60 1.13 -4.58 0.32
C ILE A 60 -0.17 -5.15 0.89
N GLU A 61 -0.33 -6.48 0.85
CA GLU A 61 -1.48 -7.19 1.38
C GLU A 61 -1.11 -8.65 1.65
N LYS A 62 -1.70 -9.24 2.69
CA LYS A 62 -1.43 -10.61 3.10
C LYS A 62 -2.61 -11.20 3.87
N ASN A 63 -3.07 -12.36 3.43
CA ASN A 63 -4.03 -13.17 4.18
C ASN A 63 -3.53 -14.60 4.31
N ILE A 64 -3.45 -15.09 5.55
CA ILE A 64 -2.91 -16.43 5.87
C ILE A 64 -3.98 -17.45 6.25
N GLN A 65 -5.24 -17.04 6.42
CA GLN A 65 -6.30 -17.91 6.94
C GLN A 65 -7.19 -18.46 5.82
N LEU A 66 -7.96 -17.57 5.21
CA LEU A 66 -8.95 -17.87 4.19
C LEU A 66 -8.71 -16.90 3.04
N GLY A 67 -9.11 -17.31 1.84
CA GLY A 67 -9.14 -16.42 0.70
C GLY A 67 -9.80 -15.06 1.00
N MET A 68 -9.37 -14.01 0.29
CA MET A 68 -9.91 -12.67 0.41
C MET A 68 -9.89 -12.01 -0.96
N ASP A 69 -10.82 -11.06 -1.12
CA ASP A 69 -10.98 -10.29 -2.33
C ASP A 69 -10.53 -8.86 -2.10
N GLY A 70 -10.03 -8.25 -3.17
CA GLY A 70 -9.63 -6.86 -3.21
C GLY A 70 -10.80 -5.90 -3.48
N PRO A 71 -10.51 -4.60 -3.69
CA PRO A 71 -9.22 -4.09 -4.15
C PRO A 71 -8.21 -3.71 -3.04
N THR A 72 -6.92 -3.81 -3.37
CA THR A 72 -5.82 -3.16 -2.62
C THR A 72 -5.36 -1.90 -3.35
N GLN A 73 -5.12 -0.82 -2.59
CA GLN A 73 -4.69 0.46 -3.14
C GLN A 73 -3.16 0.50 -3.35
N LEU A 74 -2.68 0.88 -4.54
CA LEU A 74 -1.26 0.77 -4.92
C LEU A 74 -0.48 2.07 -4.80
N ASN A 75 -1.16 3.23 -4.83
CA ASN A 75 -0.54 4.57 -4.97
C ASN A 75 0.70 4.81 -4.09
N GLN A 76 0.63 4.42 -2.83
CA GLN A 76 1.71 4.65 -1.86
C GLN A 76 2.97 3.80 -2.09
N PHE A 77 2.88 2.78 -2.94
CA PHE A 77 3.97 1.84 -3.24
C PHE A 77 4.51 1.98 -4.67
N ILE A 78 3.92 2.87 -5.48
CA ILE A 78 4.34 3.10 -6.87
C ILE A 78 5.67 3.86 -6.89
N LEU A 79 6.67 3.29 -7.57
CA LEU A 79 7.95 3.95 -7.79
C LEU A 79 7.85 5.05 -8.85
N GLN A 80 8.58 6.15 -8.63
CA GLN A 80 8.60 7.30 -9.55
C GLN A 80 9.25 7.00 -10.92
N ASN A 81 10.08 5.96 -11.00
CA ASN A 81 10.75 5.54 -12.24
C ASN A 81 9.77 4.94 -13.29
N GLY A 82 8.50 4.74 -12.92
CA GLY A 82 7.45 4.25 -13.81
C GLY A 82 7.41 2.73 -13.99
N GLU A 83 8.44 1.99 -13.56
CA GLU A 83 8.46 0.53 -13.63
C GLU A 83 7.97 -0.08 -12.31
N GLN A 84 6.96 -0.94 -12.40
CA GLN A 84 6.35 -1.58 -11.23
C GLN A 84 6.41 -3.10 -11.37
N LYS A 85 6.79 -3.77 -10.29
CA LYS A 85 6.82 -5.23 -10.21
C LYS A 85 5.79 -5.74 -9.22
N LEU A 86 4.70 -6.29 -9.72
CA LEU A 86 3.71 -6.99 -8.91
C LEU A 86 4.06 -8.48 -8.82
N LYS A 87 4.07 -9.04 -7.61
CA LYS A 87 4.20 -10.47 -7.35
C LYS A 87 3.04 -10.93 -6.48
N ILE A 88 2.48 -12.08 -6.80
CA ILE A 88 1.48 -12.73 -5.98
C ILE A 88 2.05 -14.09 -5.59
N ARG A 89 2.08 -14.37 -4.29
CA ARG A 89 2.46 -15.67 -3.74
C ARG A 89 1.21 -16.34 -3.22
N LEU A 90 0.87 -17.49 -3.77
CA LEU A 90 -0.23 -18.32 -3.29
C LEU A 90 0.31 -19.48 -2.47
N THR A 91 -0.37 -19.83 -1.39
CA THR A 91 -0.04 -20.99 -0.57
C THR A 91 -1.26 -21.88 -0.42
N HIS A 92 -1.12 -23.16 -0.73
CA HIS A 92 -2.22 -24.11 -0.52
C HIS A 92 -2.56 -24.20 0.98
N PRO A 93 -3.85 -24.16 1.39
CA PRO A 93 -4.24 -24.13 2.80
C PRO A 93 -3.73 -25.34 3.59
N PHE A 94 -3.61 -26.50 2.93
CA PHE A 94 -3.04 -27.72 3.49
C PHE A 94 -1.59 -27.98 3.08
N ALA A 95 -0.81 -26.95 2.73
CA ALA A 95 0.59 -27.10 2.30
C ALA A 95 1.44 -27.88 3.32
N LYS A 96 1.18 -27.69 4.63
CA LYS A 96 1.84 -28.45 5.71
C LYS A 96 1.61 -29.96 5.64
N ASN A 97 0.52 -30.39 4.99
CA ASN A 97 0.15 -31.79 4.81
C ASN A 97 0.42 -32.28 3.38
N GLY A 98 1.27 -31.58 2.62
CA GLY A 98 1.61 -31.94 1.24
C GLY A 98 0.59 -31.49 0.19
N GLY A 99 -0.39 -30.65 0.56
CA GLY A 99 -1.32 -30.04 -0.38
C GLY A 99 -0.59 -29.17 -1.40
N LYS A 100 -0.97 -29.28 -2.68
CA LYS A 100 -0.35 -28.58 -3.81
C LYS A 100 -1.40 -27.79 -4.56
N ILE A 101 -1.03 -26.60 -5.03
CA ILE A 101 -1.85 -25.81 -5.96
C ILE A 101 -1.98 -26.59 -7.27
N LYS A 102 -3.21 -26.76 -7.72
CA LYS A 102 -3.55 -27.45 -8.96
C LYS A 102 -3.85 -26.44 -10.06
N PRO A 103 -3.77 -26.83 -11.35
CA PRO A 103 -4.05 -25.92 -12.46
C PRO A 103 -5.46 -25.33 -12.38
N GLN A 104 -6.44 -26.12 -11.93
CA GLN A 104 -7.84 -25.67 -11.78
C GLN A 104 -7.98 -24.55 -10.75
N ASP A 105 -7.12 -24.52 -9.73
CA ASP A 105 -7.14 -23.47 -8.71
C ASP A 105 -6.73 -22.12 -9.30
N LEU A 106 -5.86 -22.12 -10.33
CA LEU A 106 -5.36 -20.91 -10.98
C LEU A 106 -6.32 -20.35 -12.02
N THR A 107 -7.10 -21.21 -12.70
CA THR A 107 -8.05 -20.77 -13.73
C THR A 107 -9.07 -19.78 -13.16
N PHE A 108 -9.64 -20.09 -11.98
CA PHE A 108 -10.61 -19.20 -11.33
C PHE A 108 -10.02 -17.84 -10.95
N ILE A 109 -8.76 -17.84 -10.53
CA ILE A 109 -8.06 -16.65 -10.08
C ILE A 109 -7.80 -15.70 -11.27
N ASN A 110 -7.36 -16.22 -12.41
CA ASN A 110 -6.97 -15.42 -13.58
C ASN A 110 -8.07 -14.49 -14.09
N ASP A 111 -9.33 -14.96 -14.08
CA ASP A 111 -10.46 -14.17 -14.58
C ASP A 111 -10.76 -12.92 -13.73
N ARG A 112 -10.15 -12.81 -12.54
CA ARG A 112 -10.46 -11.78 -11.55
C ARG A 112 -9.26 -10.91 -11.17
N LEU A 113 -8.15 -11.02 -11.90
CA LEU A 113 -6.94 -10.23 -11.65
C LEU A 113 -6.80 -9.05 -12.60
N GLY A 114 -6.75 -7.83 -12.04
CA GLY A 114 -6.58 -6.64 -12.85
C GLY A 114 -6.07 -5.42 -12.11
N ILE A 115 -5.36 -4.56 -12.83
CA ILE A 115 -4.96 -3.24 -12.38
C ILE A 115 -5.90 -2.22 -12.99
N TYR A 116 -6.45 -1.36 -12.13
CA TYR A 116 -7.45 -0.38 -12.48
C TYR A 116 -6.98 1.04 -12.14
N LEU A 117 -7.34 1.99 -12.99
CA LEU A 117 -7.18 3.42 -12.77
C LEU A 117 -8.54 4.04 -12.47
N LYS A 118 -8.57 4.92 -11.49
CA LYS A 118 -9.62 5.91 -11.34
C LYS A 118 -8.98 7.30 -11.45
N ASP A 119 -9.38 8.06 -12.45
CA ASP A 119 -8.90 9.42 -12.71
C ASP A 119 -10.13 10.32 -12.88
N GLN A 120 -10.28 11.35 -12.05
CA GLN A 120 -11.45 12.23 -12.08
C GLN A 120 -11.59 12.98 -13.41
N ASN A 121 -10.48 13.19 -14.12
CA ASN A 121 -10.46 13.91 -15.40
C ASN A 121 -10.66 13.00 -16.61
N ILE A 122 -10.65 11.68 -16.43
CA ILE A 122 -10.82 10.70 -17.51
C ILE A 122 -12.06 9.86 -17.22
N ASN A 123 -12.92 9.67 -18.20
CA ASN A 123 -14.08 8.79 -18.08
C ASN A 123 -14.98 9.12 -16.86
N ASN A 124 -15.06 10.41 -16.49
CA ASN A 124 -15.84 10.93 -15.35
C ASN A 124 -15.53 10.24 -14.01
N GLY A 125 -14.26 9.91 -13.74
CA GLY A 125 -13.88 9.25 -12.48
C GLY A 125 -14.36 7.81 -12.37
N LYS A 126 -14.77 7.18 -13.48
CA LYS A 126 -15.08 5.74 -13.51
C LYS A 126 -13.80 4.92 -13.48
N LEU A 127 -13.92 3.75 -12.84
CA LEU A 127 -12.86 2.75 -12.81
C LEU A 127 -12.59 2.23 -14.23
N GLN A 128 -11.33 2.25 -14.66
CA GLN A 128 -10.87 1.79 -15.97
C GLN A 128 -9.84 0.68 -15.79
N LEU A 129 -10.03 -0.46 -16.46
CA LEU A 129 -9.01 -1.51 -16.51
C LEU A 129 -7.82 -1.01 -17.34
N ILE A 130 -6.63 -1.01 -16.74
CA ILE A 130 -5.37 -0.67 -17.40
C ILE A 130 -4.66 -1.93 -17.87
N LYS A 131 -4.69 -2.98 -17.05
CA LYS A 131 -3.97 -4.23 -17.30
C LYS A 131 -4.65 -5.42 -16.67
N ALA A 132 -5.10 -6.36 -17.49
CA ALA A 132 -5.44 -7.71 -17.03
C ALA A 132 -4.15 -8.48 -16.71
N LEU A 133 -4.21 -9.34 -15.70
CA LEU A 133 -3.07 -10.13 -15.24
C LEU A 133 -3.46 -11.61 -15.21
N GLU A 134 -2.50 -12.48 -15.48
CA GLU A 134 -2.71 -13.92 -15.48
C GLU A 134 -1.55 -14.60 -14.76
N PHE A 135 -1.85 -15.59 -13.92
CA PHE A 135 -0.88 -16.56 -13.45
C PHE A 135 -0.44 -17.44 -14.61
N GLN A 136 0.84 -17.80 -14.60
CA GLN A 136 1.39 -18.79 -15.50
C GLN A 136 0.74 -20.15 -15.23
N THR A 137 0.42 -20.87 -16.31
CA THR A 137 -0.11 -22.23 -16.21
C THR A 137 0.93 -23.15 -15.57
N ILE A 138 0.51 -23.94 -14.59
CA ILE A 138 1.33 -24.98 -13.97
C ILE A 138 0.94 -26.32 -14.58
N THR A 139 1.91 -27.18 -14.91
CA THR A 139 1.67 -28.57 -15.32
C THR A 139 2.35 -29.48 -14.31
N HIS A 140 1.59 -30.33 -13.62
CA HIS A 140 2.18 -31.37 -12.78
C HIS A 140 2.55 -32.55 -13.68
N VAL A 141 3.84 -32.71 -13.96
CA VAL A 141 4.34 -33.92 -14.61
C VAL A 141 4.33 -35.02 -13.55
N PHE A 142 3.36 -35.93 -13.64
CA PHE A 142 3.40 -37.16 -12.86
C PHE A 142 4.46 -38.06 -13.48
N LEU A 143 5.56 -38.28 -12.76
CA LEU A 143 6.47 -39.37 -13.07
C LEU A 143 5.75 -40.66 -12.67
N THR A 144 5.16 -41.34 -13.66
CA THR A 144 4.62 -42.71 -13.52
C THR A 144 5.73 -43.73 -13.49
#